data_AF-A0A949U1F3-F1
#
_entry.id   AF-A0A949U1F3-F1
#
_cell.length_a   1.000
_cell.length_b   1.000
_cell.length_c   1.000
_cell.angle_alpha   90.00
_cell.angle_beta   90.00
_cell.angle_gamma   90.00
#
_symmetry.space_group_name_H-M   'P 1'
#
loop_
_entity.id
_entity.type
_entity.pdbx_description
1 polymer ?
#
loop_
_entity_poly.entity_id
_entity_poly.type
_entity_poly.pdbx_seq_one_letter_code
_entity_poly.pdbx_strand_id
1 'polypeptide(L)'
;MNCKSVKNVVKIFIIVAMILLPIQVQAMEVGSRGAISISQEYINTSLPKSVRIATAITVQASVAQAPNTSTAYLLSDLENIIKSNMYNRNTSFTVYYKGNTSSLKSDIEYVVNGILDRDDYLKYSYAGYGFKADGYENDVTINFSFKYLTTKSQEDFVDSKVNSILGQIIDSSMTNDQKEKIIHDYIVKNVQYDMSLTRYSAYDALYEGKTVCQGYALLTYKMLSNVGIETRIVTGSANNGQETESHAWNLVKINGNWYHLDCTWDDPVPDVAGRVRYDYYNLTDSKMELDHTWDHSSYPSATTVYEEPSAQTSVSGVVLSSESLLLKVGQSSSLKATVTPTYADNKNLYWESSDTGIVTVDSYGNIKALKEGSTKVSVKTEDGGYTDSCEINVVSGDGVNIDFLTYKNWSAGSSVAKNKTWSIKFTNPFDASTVNNGTILIYEKFNSLLYPIKNILISYNDNNDTIYVSPSNEYSVGKTYYLVITQNVLSKDGKAIPKPIVLTFNVQ
;
A
#
# COMPACT_ATOMS: atom_id res chain seq x y z
N MET A 1 51.14 -38.93 14.36
CA MET A 1 51.77 -38.16 15.46
C MET A 1 50.75 -37.15 15.95
N ASN A 2 50.54 -37.16 17.28
CA ASN A 2 49.79 -36.24 18.16
C ASN A 2 49.45 -34.83 17.59
N CYS A 3 48.30 -34.23 17.92
CA CYS A 3 48.00 -33.88 19.32
C CYS A 3 46.51 -33.61 19.58
N LYS A 4 46.03 -34.20 20.68
CA LYS A 4 44.77 -33.88 21.37
C LYS A 4 44.84 -32.46 21.93
N SER A 5 43.73 -31.72 21.87
CA SER A 5 43.32 -30.86 22.97
C SER A 5 41.81 -30.85 23.07
N VAL A 6 41.34 -31.66 24.02
CA VAL A 6 39.98 -31.63 24.56
C VAL A 6 39.89 -30.36 25.40
N LYS A 7 39.01 -29.43 25.01
CA LYS A 7 38.47 -28.43 25.96
C LYS A 7 37.00 -28.76 26.16
N ASN A 8 36.73 -29.39 27.30
CA ASN A 8 35.40 -29.47 27.90
C ASN A 8 34.82 -28.06 27.98
N VAL A 9 33.82 -27.78 27.15
CA VAL A 9 32.87 -26.71 27.43
C VAL A 9 31.64 -27.42 27.96
N VAL A 10 31.40 -27.25 29.25
CA VAL A 10 30.12 -27.56 29.88
C VAL A 10 29.07 -26.74 29.12
N LYS A 11 28.37 -27.37 28.17
CA LYS A 11 27.21 -26.80 27.53
C LYS A 11 26.09 -26.86 28.56
N ILE A 12 25.91 -25.74 29.26
CA ILE A 12 24.66 -25.45 29.97
C ILE A 12 23.58 -25.42 28.89
N PHE A 13 22.75 -26.47 28.87
CA PHE A 13 21.48 -26.45 28.16
C PHE A 13 20.62 -25.39 28.84
N ILE A 14 20.53 -24.20 28.25
CA ILE A 14 19.44 -23.29 28.57
C ILE A 14 18.24 -23.82 27.80
N ILE A 15 17.40 -24.58 28.48
CA ILE A 15 16.00 -24.71 28.09
C ILE A 15 15.45 -23.28 28.11
N VAL A 16 15.18 -22.69 26.94
CA VAL A 16 14.48 -21.40 26.85
C VAL A 16 13.01 -21.67 27.13
N ALA A 17 12.71 -22.03 28.38
CA ALA A 17 11.43 -21.71 28.96
C ALA A 17 11.43 -20.19 29.16
N MET A 18 10.29 -19.55 28.89
CA MET A 18 10.11 -18.14 29.25
C MET A 18 10.33 -17.95 30.74
N ILE A 19 11.48 -17.40 31.10
CA ILE A 19 11.79 -17.02 32.47
C ILE A 19 12.13 -15.54 32.44
N LEU A 20 11.16 -14.71 32.80
CA LEU A 20 11.45 -13.37 33.31
C LEU A 20 12.35 -13.56 34.53
N LEU A 21 13.66 -13.34 34.37
CA LEU A 21 14.58 -13.42 35.49
C LEU A 21 14.56 -12.06 36.20
N PRO A 22 14.02 -11.97 37.44
CA PRO A 22 14.13 -10.75 38.21
C PRO A 22 15.61 -10.47 38.49
N ILE A 23 16.06 -9.24 38.26
CA ILE A 23 17.32 -8.80 38.86
C ILE A 23 17.02 -8.62 40.36
N GLN A 24 17.68 -9.42 41.20
CA GLN A 24 17.53 -9.33 42.66
C GLN A 24 18.13 -8.02 43.16
N VAL A 25 17.28 -7.03 43.41
CA VAL A 25 17.52 -5.95 44.37
C VAL A 25 16.35 -5.97 45.34
N GLN A 26 16.48 -6.68 46.45
CA GLN A 26 15.48 -6.66 47.52
C GLN A 26 16.06 -5.91 48.73
N ALA A 27 15.42 -4.80 49.07
CA ALA A 27 15.21 -4.41 50.46
C ALA A 27 13.69 -4.41 50.66
N MET A 28 13.16 -5.44 51.31
CA MET A 28 11.80 -5.41 51.86
C MET A 28 11.94 -5.03 53.32
N GLU A 29 11.94 -3.73 53.62
CA GLU A 29 11.83 -3.27 55.00
C GLU A 29 10.34 -3.13 55.34
N VAL A 30 9.82 -4.08 56.12
CA VAL A 30 8.54 -3.92 56.80
C VAL A 30 8.77 -2.93 57.95
N GLY A 31 8.74 -1.64 57.63
CA GLY A 31 8.76 -0.56 58.61
C GLY A 31 7.47 -0.57 59.44
N SER A 32 7.60 -0.20 60.71
CA SER A 32 6.49 -0.20 61.69
C SER A 32 5.26 0.59 61.20
N ARG A 33 4.09 -0.08 61.19
CA ARG A 33 2.73 0.39 60.80
C ARG A 33 2.30 0.23 59.32
N GLY A 34 2.38 -0.97 58.76
CA GLY A 34 1.62 -1.33 57.54
C GLY A 34 2.00 -0.55 56.27
N ALA A 35 3.21 0.03 56.24
CA ALA A 35 3.76 0.68 55.05
C ALA A 35 4.25 -0.37 54.05
N ILE A 36 3.97 -0.16 52.77
CA ILE A 36 4.38 -1.01 51.64
C ILE A 36 5.41 -0.23 50.83
N SER A 37 6.59 -0.83 50.60
CA SER A 37 7.56 -0.35 49.61
C SER A 37 8.12 -1.57 48.85
N ILE A 38 7.90 -1.59 47.54
CA ILE A 38 8.30 -2.68 46.63
C ILE A 38 8.96 -2.06 45.41
N SER A 39 10.06 -2.64 44.94
CA SER A 39 10.70 -2.28 43.67
C SER A 39 11.12 -3.54 42.94
N GLN A 40 10.89 -3.60 41.63
CA GLN A 40 11.26 -4.74 40.80
C GLN A 40 11.55 -4.31 39.37
N GLU A 41 12.56 -4.91 38.74
CA GLU A 41 12.86 -4.77 37.31
C GLU A 41 12.88 -6.15 36.64
N TYR A 42 12.37 -6.19 35.41
CA TYR A 42 12.19 -7.34 34.55
C TYR A 42 12.74 -7.03 33.15
N ILE A 43 13.51 -7.98 32.60
CA ILE A 43 14.04 -7.89 31.24
C ILE A 43 13.40 -8.98 30.40
N ASN A 44 12.98 -8.63 29.18
CA ASN A 44 12.50 -9.61 28.24
C ASN A 44 13.66 -10.47 27.72
N THR A 45 13.69 -11.74 28.12
CA THR A 45 14.77 -12.65 27.76
C THR A 45 14.56 -13.37 26.43
N SER A 46 13.45 -13.14 25.73
CA SER A 46 13.27 -13.66 24.37
C SER A 46 13.99 -12.83 23.30
N LEU A 47 14.29 -11.56 23.60
CA LEU A 47 15.01 -10.70 22.66
C LEU A 47 16.53 -10.99 22.64
N PRO A 48 17.23 -10.83 21.51
CA PRO A 48 18.69 -10.96 21.47
C PRO A 48 19.42 -9.96 22.39
N LYS A 49 20.57 -10.37 22.96
CA LYS A 49 21.31 -9.55 23.94
C LYS A 49 21.72 -8.17 23.39
N SER A 50 22.04 -8.08 22.11
CA SER A 50 22.31 -6.84 21.36
C SER A 50 21.14 -5.85 21.42
N VAL A 51 19.90 -6.34 21.25
CA VAL A 51 18.66 -5.57 21.32
C VAL A 51 18.41 -5.01 22.71
N ARG A 52 18.63 -5.85 23.73
CA ARG A 52 18.48 -5.46 25.14
C ARG A 52 19.45 -4.34 25.55
N ILE A 53 20.63 -4.32 24.95
CA ILE A 53 21.68 -3.31 25.20
C ILE A 53 21.41 -2.03 24.40
N ALA A 54 20.95 -2.14 23.15
CA ALA A 54 20.64 -0.98 22.29
C ALA A 54 19.41 -0.20 22.79
N THR A 55 18.37 -0.88 23.30
CA THR A 55 17.19 -0.21 23.88
C THR A 55 17.48 0.53 25.19
N ALA A 56 18.57 0.20 25.90
CA ALA A 56 18.99 0.94 27.08
C ALA A 56 19.58 2.33 26.74
N ILE A 57 20.00 2.55 25.49
CA ILE A 57 20.70 3.77 25.06
C ILE A 57 19.79 4.73 24.28
N THR A 58 18.75 4.24 23.59
CA THR A 58 17.97 5.04 22.61
C THR A 58 16.55 5.43 23.03
N VAL A 59 16.28 5.59 24.32
CA VAL A 59 15.11 6.36 24.78
C VAL A 59 15.53 7.33 25.87
N GLN A 60 16.39 8.29 25.52
CA GLN A 60 16.34 9.57 26.25
C GLN A 60 15.00 10.22 25.90
N ALA A 61 14.06 10.15 26.83
CA ALA A 61 12.77 10.79 26.74
C ALA A 61 12.94 12.25 26.33
N SER A 62 12.43 12.62 25.16
CA SER A 62 12.13 14.01 24.88
C SER A 62 10.78 14.34 25.52
N VAL A 63 10.84 15.30 26.44
CA VAL A 63 9.76 16.06 27.08
C VAL A 63 8.91 15.27 28.09
N ALA A 64 9.02 15.70 29.36
CA ALA A 64 8.13 15.30 30.44
C ALA A 64 6.68 15.63 30.07
N GLN A 65 5.94 14.64 29.57
CA GLN A 65 4.49 14.64 29.62
C GLN A 65 4.12 14.40 31.09
N ALA A 66 3.15 15.14 31.63
CA ALA A 66 2.67 14.91 33.00
C ALA A 66 2.37 13.41 33.18
N PRO A 67 2.73 12.77 34.31
CA PRO A 67 2.52 11.35 34.48
C PRO A 67 1.04 11.04 34.22
N ASN A 68 0.76 10.21 33.21
CA ASN A 68 -0.58 9.71 32.93
C ASN A 68 -1.02 8.96 34.18
N THR A 69 -1.74 9.66 35.05
CA THR A 69 -2.07 9.20 36.39
C THR A 69 -3.47 8.65 36.38
N SER A 70 -3.62 7.38 36.76
CA SER A 70 -4.91 6.68 36.77
C SER A 70 -5.15 6.03 38.13
N THR A 71 -6.40 5.80 38.47
CA THR A 71 -6.78 5.10 39.71
C THR A 71 -7.36 3.73 39.37
N ALA A 72 -6.91 2.69 40.07
CA ALA A 72 -7.42 1.33 39.95
C ALA A 72 -7.96 0.87 41.30
N TYR A 73 -9.16 0.28 41.31
CA TYR A 73 -9.79 -0.28 42.51
C TYR A 73 -9.78 -1.82 42.48
N LEU A 74 -9.76 -2.39 41.28
CA LEU A 74 -9.73 -3.83 41.04
C LEU A 74 -8.49 -4.21 40.21
N LEU A 75 -8.15 -5.50 40.22
CA LEU A 75 -7.05 -6.02 39.40
C LEU A 75 -7.33 -5.86 37.89
N SER A 76 -8.60 -5.94 37.48
CA SER A 76 -9.04 -5.67 36.11
C SER A 76 -8.82 -4.22 35.67
N ASP A 77 -8.94 -3.25 36.60
CA ASP A 77 -8.66 -1.85 36.30
C ASP A 77 -7.17 -1.66 36.04
N LEU A 78 -6.33 -2.30 36.88
CA LEU A 78 -4.89 -2.30 36.73
C LEU A 78 -4.47 -2.93 35.40
N GLU A 79 -5.07 -4.06 35.01
CA GLU A 79 -4.85 -4.68 33.70
C GLU A 79 -5.18 -3.73 32.55
N ASN A 80 -6.36 -3.11 32.55
CA ASN A 80 -6.78 -2.20 31.50
C ASN A 80 -5.86 -0.97 31.38
N ILE A 81 -5.44 -0.40 32.52
CA ILE A 81 -4.52 0.74 32.56
C ILE A 81 -3.16 0.34 32.00
N ILE A 82 -2.58 -0.78 32.45
CA ILE A 82 -1.28 -1.26 31.96
C ILE A 82 -1.35 -1.56 30.47
N LYS A 83 -2.37 -2.30 30.03
CA LYS A 83 -2.59 -2.65 28.61
C LYS A 83 -2.68 -1.40 27.73
N SER A 84 -3.47 -0.40 28.14
CA SER A 84 -3.58 0.87 27.41
C SER A 84 -2.24 1.60 27.31
N ASN A 85 -1.47 1.68 28.40
CA ASN A 85 -0.15 2.30 28.38
C ASN A 85 0.85 1.56 27.49
N MET A 86 0.77 0.22 27.45
CA MET A 86 1.62 -0.60 26.58
C MET A 86 1.31 -0.40 25.09
N TYR A 87 0.04 -0.33 24.70
CA TYR A 87 -0.33 0.01 23.32
C TYR A 87 0.05 1.43 22.91
N ASN A 88 0.01 2.35 23.86
CA ASN A 88 0.47 3.73 23.65
C ASN A 88 1.99 3.88 23.76
N ARG A 89 2.74 2.79 24.00
CA ARG A 89 4.20 2.81 24.17
C ARG A 89 4.67 3.82 25.23
N ASN A 90 3.86 4.06 26.25
CA ASN A 90 4.23 4.94 27.37
C ASN A 90 5.34 4.26 28.18
N THR A 91 6.49 4.92 28.29
CA THR A 91 7.68 4.39 28.97
C THR A 91 7.65 4.58 30.48
N SER A 92 6.77 5.45 30.98
CA SER A 92 6.47 5.58 32.40
C SER A 92 5.04 6.08 32.62
N PHE A 93 4.42 5.62 33.71
CA PHE A 93 3.11 6.06 34.15
C PHE A 93 2.88 5.70 35.62
N THR A 94 1.91 6.35 36.25
CA THR A 94 1.61 6.17 37.68
C THR A 94 0.19 5.66 37.85
N VAL A 95 0.02 4.65 38.70
CA VAL A 95 -1.28 4.11 39.07
C VAL A 95 -1.48 4.26 40.57
N TYR A 96 -2.52 4.97 40.98
CA TYR A 96 -3.02 4.93 42.36
C TYR A 96 -3.88 3.67 42.51
N TYR A 97 -3.34 2.66 43.17
CA TYR A 97 -4.04 1.40 43.37
C TYR A 97 -4.65 1.37 44.77
N LYS A 98 -5.99 1.31 44.80
CA LYS A 98 -6.81 1.27 46.01
C LYS A 98 -7.41 -0.13 46.29
N GLY A 99 -6.94 -1.15 45.55
CA GLY A 99 -7.39 -2.54 45.67
C GLY A 99 -6.58 -3.36 46.67
N ASN A 100 -6.78 -4.68 46.71
CA ASN A 100 -6.11 -5.57 47.65
C ASN A 100 -4.58 -5.61 47.41
N THR A 101 -3.79 -5.23 48.41
CA THR A 101 -2.31 -5.17 48.29
C THR A 101 -1.58 -6.39 48.86
N SER A 102 -2.28 -7.39 49.38
CA SER A 102 -1.69 -8.54 50.08
C SER A 102 -0.73 -9.36 49.22
N SER A 103 -0.95 -9.36 47.91
CA SER A 103 -0.15 -10.08 46.91
C SER A 103 0.27 -9.18 45.75
N LEU A 104 0.38 -7.87 46.00
CA LEU A 104 0.53 -6.83 44.97
C LEU A 104 1.65 -7.13 43.95
N LYS A 105 2.80 -7.62 44.41
CA LYS A 105 3.92 -7.98 43.52
C LYS A 105 3.52 -9.07 42.51
N SER A 106 3.00 -10.20 43.01
CA SER A 106 2.57 -11.31 42.16
C SER A 106 1.35 -10.96 41.32
N ASP A 107 0.49 -10.07 41.81
CA ASP A 107 -0.68 -9.59 41.08
C ASP A 107 -0.26 -8.73 39.88
N ILE A 108 0.72 -7.83 40.05
CA ILE A 108 1.30 -7.06 38.95
C ILE A 108 1.96 -7.97 37.92
N GLU A 109 2.75 -8.95 38.36
CA GLU A 109 3.39 -9.94 37.48
C GLU A 109 2.36 -10.76 36.70
N TYR A 110 1.33 -11.25 37.38
CA TYR A 110 0.23 -11.99 36.77
C TYR A 110 -0.49 -11.15 35.70
N VAL A 111 -0.77 -9.87 35.99
CA VAL A 111 -1.41 -8.96 35.05
C VAL A 111 -0.54 -8.71 33.82
N VAL A 112 0.73 -8.33 34.02
CA VAL A 112 1.64 -8.03 32.90
C VAL A 112 1.85 -9.28 32.04
N ASN A 113 2.12 -10.44 32.64
CA ASN A 113 2.29 -11.69 31.92
C ASN A 113 1.02 -12.11 31.18
N GLY A 114 -0.14 -11.95 31.82
CA GLY A 114 -1.43 -12.23 31.18
C GLY A 114 -1.68 -11.38 29.93
N ILE A 115 -1.31 -10.09 29.96
CA ILE A 115 -1.39 -9.22 28.77
C ILE A 115 -0.47 -9.75 27.67
N LEU A 116 0.77 -10.05 28.00
CA LEU A 116 1.79 -10.49 27.05
C LEU A 116 1.47 -11.86 26.43
N ASP A 117 0.95 -12.82 27.21
CA ASP A 117 0.59 -14.15 26.72
C ASP A 117 -0.63 -14.15 25.79
N ARG A 118 -1.41 -13.08 25.78
CA ARG A 118 -2.57 -12.88 24.90
C ARG A 118 -2.25 -12.03 23.66
N ASP A 119 -1.07 -11.43 23.58
CA ASP A 119 -0.68 -10.52 22.50
C ASP A 119 0.78 -10.73 22.11
N ASP A 120 1.00 -11.63 21.16
CA ASP A 120 2.34 -11.99 20.69
C ASP A 120 3.08 -10.77 20.10
N TYR A 121 2.38 -9.87 19.39
CA TYR A 121 3.01 -8.68 18.83
C TYR A 121 3.60 -7.79 19.93
N LEU A 122 2.84 -7.57 21.01
CA LEU A 122 3.31 -6.81 22.16
C LEU A 122 4.44 -7.56 22.89
N LYS A 123 4.30 -8.88 23.06
CA LYS A 123 5.28 -9.79 23.67
C LYS A 123 6.66 -9.74 23.02
N TYR A 124 6.71 -9.57 21.71
CA TYR A 124 7.98 -9.47 20.97
C TYR A 124 8.36 -8.04 20.58
N SER A 125 7.57 -7.03 20.98
CA SER A 125 7.86 -5.60 20.77
C SER A 125 8.27 -4.83 22.04
N TYR A 126 8.30 -5.50 23.20
CA TYR A 126 8.76 -4.91 24.47
C TYR A 126 10.11 -5.49 24.91
N ALA A 127 10.97 -4.65 25.50
CA ALA A 127 12.31 -5.03 25.96
C ALA A 127 12.39 -5.31 27.47
N GLY A 128 11.49 -4.75 28.26
CA GLY A 128 11.44 -4.97 29.69
C GLY A 128 10.47 -4.01 30.38
N TYR A 129 10.25 -4.24 31.67
CA TYR A 129 9.48 -3.35 32.52
C TYR A 129 10.01 -3.36 33.95
N GLY A 130 9.66 -2.36 34.73
CA GLY A 130 9.87 -2.34 36.16
C GLY A 130 8.74 -1.58 36.83
N PHE A 131 8.63 -1.74 38.14
CA PHE A 131 7.70 -0.96 38.94
C PHE A 131 8.26 -0.65 40.32
N LYS A 132 7.83 0.48 40.86
CA LYS A 132 8.02 0.85 42.26
C LYS A 132 6.68 1.17 42.88
N ALA A 133 6.29 0.44 43.91
CA ALA A 133 5.06 0.65 44.65
C ALA A 133 5.38 1.16 46.07
N ASP A 134 4.85 2.32 46.43
CA ASP A 134 4.99 2.90 47.77
C ASP A 134 3.62 3.33 48.31
N GLY A 135 3.33 3.03 49.58
CA GLY A 135 2.08 3.45 50.24
C GLY A 135 1.73 2.63 51.47
N TYR A 136 0.44 2.41 51.67
CA TYR A 136 -0.13 1.65 52.78
C TYR A 136 -1.04 0.53 52.25
N GLU A 137 -1.50 -0.34 53.14
CA GLU A 137 -2.47 -1.38 52.80
C GLU A 137 -3.69 -0.80 52.06
N ASN A 138 -4.01 -1.38 50.91
CA ASN A 138 -5.09 -0.96 50.01
C ASN A 138 -5.02 0.50 49.53
N ASP A 139 -3.84 1.13 49.62
CA ASP A 139 -3.61 2.49 49.16
C ASP A 139 -2.14 2.68 48.79
N VAL A 140 -1.78 2.31 47.56
CA VAL A 140 -0.41 2.38 47.05
C VAL A 140 -0.32 3.19 45.77
N THR A 141 0.79 3.90 45.62
CA THR A 141 1.18 4.54 44.38
C THR A 141 2.18 3.65 43.65
N ILE A 142 1.83 3.17 42.47
CA ILE A 142 2.66 2.30 41.64
C ILE A 142 3.20 3.11 40.47
N ASN A 143 4.52 3.25 40.39
CA ASN A 143 5.21 3.89 39.28
C ASN A 143 5.79 2.81 38.38
N PHE A 144 5.26 2.71 37.16
CA PHE A 144 5.75 1.78 36.15
C PHE A 144 6.82 2.43 35.27
N SER A 145 7.77 1.61 34.83
CA SER A 145 8.71 1.94 33.76
C SER A 145 8.69 0.81 32.73
N PHE A 146 8.59 1.13 31.45
CA PHE A 146 8.60 0.17 30.35
C PHE A 146 9.65 0.57 29.31
N LYS A 147 10.25 -0.44 28.69
CA LYS A 147 11.18 -0.31 27.57
C LYS A 147 10.59 -1.04 26.37
N TYR A 148 10.55 -0.38 25.22
CA TYR A 148 10.00 -0.92 23.96
C TYR A 148 11.05 -0.88 22.85
N LEU A 149 10.85 -1.70 21.82
CA LEU A 149 11.66 -1.64 20.59
C LEU A 149 11.30 -0.43 19.72
N THR A 150 10.06 0.03 19.83
CA THR A 150 9.47 1.07 18.98
C THR A 150 8.76 2.12 19.83
N THR A 151 8.72 3.34 19.31
CA THR A 151 7.90 4.45 19.83
C THR A 151 6.47 4.36 19.32
N LYS A 152 5.53 5.10 19.95
CA LYS A 152 4.14 5.17 19.47
C LYS A 152 4.03 5.66 18.03
N SER A 153 4.77 6.69 17.66
CA SER A 153 4.79 7.22 16.29
C SER A 153 5.28 6.20 15.26
N GLN A 154 6.24 5.34 15.63
CA GLN A 154 6.69 4.25 14.75
C GLN A 154 5.62 3.17 14.60
N GLU A 155 4.89 2.83 15.66
CA GLU A 155 3.75 1.91 15.55
C GLU A 155 2.60 2.49 14.73
N ASP A 156 2.29 3.78 14.89
CA ASP A 156 1.27 4.46 14.07
C ASP A 156 1.66 4.49 12.58
N PHE A 157 2.96 4.64 12.29
CA PHE A 157 3.49 4.48 10.94
C PHE A 157 3.27 3.05 10.42
N VAL A 158 3.64 2.04 11.21
CA VAL A 158 3.45 0.63 10.84
C VAL A 158 1.98 0.34 10.56
N ASP A 159 1.06 0.75 11.44
CA ASP A 159 -0.38 0.55 11.28
C ASP A 159 -0.90 1.20 10.00
N SER A 160 -0.53 2.46 9.77
CA SER A 160 -0.92 3.20 8.57
C SER A 160 -0.38 2.56 7.30
N LYS A 161 0.88 2.11 7.32
CA LYS A 161 1.55 1.50 6.17
C LYS A 161 0.99 0.11 5.88
N VAL A 162 0.78 -0.72 6.89
CA VAL A 162 0.12 -2.03 6.77
C VAL A 162 -1.28 -1.86 6.18
N ASN A 163 -2.10 -0.95 6.72
CA ASN A 163 -3.45 -0.70 6.19
C ASN A 163 -3.42 -0.24 4.73
N SER A 164 -2.46 0.62 4.36
CA SER A 164 -2.27 1.07 2.98
C SER A 164 -1.87 -0.07 2.03
N ILE A 165 -0.98 -0.96 2.47
CA ILE A 165 -0.54 -2.13 1.68
C ILE A 165 -1.69 -3.12 1.53
N LEU A 166 -2.34 -3.49 2.64
CA LEU A 166 -3.47 -4.43 2.62
C LEU A 166 -4.62 -3.90 1.76
N GLY A 167 -4.92 -2.60 1.81
CA GLY A 167 -5.92 -1.98 0.92
C GLY A 167 -5.59 -2.03 -0.58
N GLN A 168 -4.34 -2.33 -0.95
CA GLN A 168 -3.92 -2.50 -2.35
C GLN A 168 -3.87 -3.96 -2.78
N ILE A 169 -3.47 -4.86 -1.87
CA ILE A 169 -3.22 -6.27 -2.20
C ILE A 169 -4.37 -7.19 -1.80
N ILE A 170 -5.23 -6.80 -0.85
CA ILE A 170 -6.32 -7.64 -0.34
C ILE A 170 -7.65 -7.23 -0.97
N ASP A 171 -8.40 -8.24 -1.41
CA ASP A 171 -9.79 -8.11 -1.84
C ASP A 171 -10.69 -8.90 -0.88
N SER A 172 -11.90 -8.40 -0.63
CA SER A 172 -12.85 -9.03 0.30
C SER A 172 -13.34 -10.39 -0.16
N SER A 173 -13.27 -10.69 -1.46
CA SER A 173 -13.61 -11.99 -2.05
C SER A 173 -12.51 -13.05 -1.89
N MET A 174 -11.30 -12.66 -1.48
CA MET A 174 -10.21 -13.61 -1.29
C MET A 174 -10.50 -14.60 -0.16
N THR A 175 -10.14 -15.86 -0.41
CA THR A 175 -9.98 -16.90 0.61
C THR A 175 -8.81 -16.57 1.56
N ASN A 176 -8.76 -17.23 2.71
CA ASN A 176 -7.63 -17.05 3.64
C ASN A 176 -6.31 -17.53 3.04
N ASP A 177 -6.31 -18.60 2.25
CA ASP A 177 -5.14 -19.07 1.49
C ASP A 177 -4.59 -17.98 0.57
N GLN A 178 -5.46 -17.35 -0.24
CA GLN A 178 -5.06 -16.27 -1.15
C GLN A 178 -4.52 -15.05 -0.40
N LYS A 179 -5.14 -14.68 0.74
CA LYS A 179 -4.70 -13.56 1.58
C LYS A 179 -3.34 -13.83 2.21
N GLU A 180 -3.13 -15.01 2.78
CA GLU A 180 -1.84 -15.40 3.35
C GLU A 180 -0.77 -15.36 2.27
N LYS A 181 -1.01 -16.00 1.12
CA LYS A 181 -0.03 -16.09 0.05
C LYS A 181 0.39 -14.72 -0.47
N ILE A 182 -0.56 -13.81 -0.71
CA ILE A 182 -0.20 -12.47 -1.20
C ILE A 182 0.52 -11.62 -0.15
N ILE A 183 0.21 -11.81 1.14
CA ILE A 183 0.91 -11.15 2.24
C ILE A 183 2.35 -11.67 2.34
N HIS A 184 2.52 -13.00 2.32
CA HIS A 184 3.83 -13.65 2.29
C HIS A 184 4.67 -13.15 1.12
N ASP A 185 4.14 -13.26 -0.11
CA ASP A 185 4.84 -12.82 -1.32
C ASP A 185 5.20 -11.33 -1.26
N TYR A 186 4.33 -10.49 -0.70
CA TYR A 186 4.62 -9.08 -0.51
C TYR A 186 5.81 -8.88 0.43
N ILE A 187 5.80 -9.53 1.60
CA ILE A 187 6.88 -9.39 2.59
C ILE A 187 8.21 -9.85 1.98
N VAL A 188 8.25 -11.05 1.42
CA VAL A 188 9.47 -11.62 0.81
C VAL A 188 10.00 -10.77 -0.34
N LYS A 189 9.14 -10.13 -1.14
CA LYS A 189 9.57 -9.26 -2.25
C LYS A 189 10.05 -7.87 -1.81
N ASN A 190 9.68 -7.41 -0.63
CA ASN A 190 9.83 -6.00 -0.24
C ASN A 190 10.69 -5.80 1.02
N VAL A 191 11.09 -6.87 1.70
CA VAL A 191 11.94 -6.84 2.89
C VAL A 191 13.18 -7.69 2.62
N GLN A 192 14.35 -7.21 3.04
CA GLN A 192 15.62 -7.94 2.93
C GLN A 192 16.19 -8.29 4.31
N TYR A 193 16.83 -9.45 4.42
CA TYR A 193 17.47 -9.86 5.65
C TYR A 193 18.61 -8.90 6.08
N ASP A 194 18.55 -8.42 7.33
CA ASP A 194 19.58 -7.56 7.91
C ASP A 194 20.77 -8.35 8.45
N MET A 195 21.79 -8.56 7.60
CA MET A 195 23.03 -9.24 7.99
C MET A 195 23.85 -8.50 9.07
N SER A 196 23.54 -7.22 9.36
CA SER A 196 24.19 -6.50 10.47
C SER A 196 23.60 -6.86 11.84
N LEU A 197 22.43 -7.51 11.85
CA LEU A 197 21.71 -7.91 13.06
C LEU A 197 21.40 -6.71 13.97
N THR A 198 20.91 -5.60 13.41
CA THR A 198 20.61 -4.38 14.18
C THR A 198 19.15 -3.94 14.12
N ARG A 199 18.36 -4.49 13.19
CA ARG A 199 16.95 -4.16 12.93
C ARG A 199 16.04 -5.31 13.33
N TYR A 200 15.04 -5.06 14.19
CA TYR A 200 14.29 -6.12 14.88
C TYR A 200 12.77 -5.91 14.90
N SER A 201 12.27 -4.82 14.32
CA SER A 201 10.86 -4.43 14.37
C SER A 201 10.20 -4.49 13.00
N ALA A 202 8.85 -4.50 13.00
CA ALA A 202 8.06 -4.29 11.79
C ALA A 202 8.25 -2.87 11.21
N TYR A 203 8.61 -1.88 12.06
CA TYR A 203 8.98 -0.54 11.60
C TYR A 203 10.24 -0.60 10.74
N ASP A 204 11.28 -1.30 11.19
CA ASP A 204 12.52 -1.45 10.40
C ASP A 204 12.23 -2.14 9.05
N ALA A 205 11.40 -3.19 9.07
CA ALA A 205 10.99 -3.91 7.87
C ALA A 205 10.31 -2.99 6.84
N LEU A 206 9.40 -2.11 7.28
CA LEU A 206 8.60 -1.26 6.39
C LEU A 206 9.25 0.09 6.05
N TYR A 207 10.06 0.65 6.93
CA TYR A 207 10.70 1.95 6.76
C TYR A 207 12.06 1.83 6.08
N GLU A 208 12.90 0.91 6.55
CA GLU A 208 14.25 0.69 6.00
C GLU A 208 14.24 -0.36 4.87
N GLY A 209 13.17 -1.17 4.77
CA GLY A 209 13.11 -2.30 3.85
C GLY A 209 13.96 -3.50 4.29
N LYS A 210 14.46 -3.52 5.55
CA LYS A 210 15.36 -4.57 6.04
C LYS A 210 15.17 -4.87 7.52
N THR A 211 15.24 -6.13 7.91
CA THR A 211 15.13 -6.54 9.33
C THR A 211 15.67 -7.96 9.55
N VAL A 212 15.83 -8.40 10.80
CA VAL A 212 16.11 -9.82 11.13
C VAL A 212 14.82 -10.63 11.32
N CYS A 213 14.94 -11.93 11.55
CA CYS A 213 13.82 -12.87 11.73
C CYS A 213 12.67 -12.34 12.59
N GLN A 214 12.96 -11.71 13.72
CA GLN A 214 11.94 -11.12 14.60
C GLN A 214 11.09 -10.05 13.89
N GLY A 215 11.70 -9.18 13.09
CA GLY A 215 10.96 -8.14 12.36
C GLY A 215 10.09 -8.73 11.25
N TYR A 216 10.56 -9.79 10.57
CA TYR A 216 9.72 -10.57 9.64
C TYR A 216 8.52 -11.16 10.37
N ALA A 217 8.74 -11.80 11.52
CA ALA A 217 7.68 -12.45 12.28
C ALA A 217 6.63 -11.44 12.80
N LEU A 218 7.09 -10.27 13.26
CA LEU A 218 6.22 -9.17 13.71
C LEU A 218 5.40 -8.58 12.56
N LEU A 219 6.01 -8.34 11.40
CA LEU A 219 5.32 -7.80 10.22
C LEU A 219 4.28 -8.81 9.70
N THR A 220 4.68 -10.08 9.58
CA THR A 220 3.80 -11.18 9.16
C THR A 220 2.61 -11.31 10.11
N TYR A 221 2.86 -11.33 11.43
CA TYR A 221 1.82 -11.37 12.45
C TYR A 221 0.81 -10.23 12.27
N LYS A 222 1.31 -8.98 12.13
CA LYS A 222 0.45 -7.80 12.03
C LYS A 222 -0.37 -7.79 10.74
N MET A 223 0.24 -8.14 9.60
CA MET A 223 -0.48 -8.18 8.32
C MET A 223 -1.56 -9.26 8.29
N LEU A 224 -1.26 -10.48 8.77
CA LEU A 224 -2.22 -11.59 8.83
C LEU A 224 -3.35 -11.32 9.83
N SER A 225 -3.03 -10.83 11.03
CA SER A 225 -4.03 -10.48 12.04
C SER A 225 -4.99 -9.40 11.55
N ASN A 226 -4.50 -8.40 10.81
CA ASN A 226 -5.33 -7.32 10.26
C ASN A 226 -6.34 -7.80 9.20
N VAL A 227 -6.08 -8.93 8.53
CA VAL A 227 -7.02 -9.54 7.59
C VAL A 227 -7.87 -10.66 8.20
N GLY A 228 -7.80 -10.82 9.53
CA GLY A 228 -8.59 -11.79 10.29
C GLY A 228 -8.06 -13.23 10.25
N ILE A 229 -6.80 -13.42 9.84
CA ILE A 229 -6.14 -14.73 9.90
C ILE A 229 -5.47 -14.87 11.27
N GLU A 230 -5.87 -15.91 12.01
CA GLU A 230 -5.28 -16.22 13.31
C GLU A 230 -3.83 -16.66 13.13
N THR A 231 -2.91 -16.02 13.84
CA THR A 231 -1.48 -16.28 13.74
C THR A 231 -0.82 -16.13 15.12
N ARG A 232 0.28 -16.88 15.34
CA ARG A 232 1.13 -16.80 16.53
C ARG A 232 2.57 -16.56 16.10
N ILE A 233 3.35 -15.88 16.93
CA ILE A 233 4.81 -15.78 16.75
C ILE A 233 5.45 -16.90 17.56
N VAL A 234 6.21 -17.76 16.88
CA VAL A 234 6.98 -18.83 17.49
C VAL A 234 8.42 -18.39 17.66
N THR A 235 9.00 -18.70 18.82
CA THR A 235 10.44 -18.56 19.06
C THR A 235 11.07 -19.88 19.41
N GLY A 236 12.28 -20.09 18.90
CA GLY A 236 13.03 -21.31 19.11
C GLY A 236 14.47 -21.18 18.63
N SER A 237 14.97 -22.24 18.03
CA SER A 237 16.26 -22.23 17.35
C SER A 237 16.15 -22.84 15.96
N ALA A 238 17.00 -22.41 15.04
CA ALA A 238 17.04 -22.91 13.68
C ALA A 238 18.48 -23.23 13.25
N ASN A 239 18.67 -24.31 12.51
CA ASN A 239 19.97 -24.78 12.04
C ASN A 239 20.10 -24.60 10.52
N ASN A 240 20.90 -23.62 10.09
CA ASN A 240 21.10 -23.30 8.68
C ASN A 240 22.09 -24.25 7.95
N GLY A 241 22.45 -25.38 8.57
CA GLY A 241 23.46 -26.33 8.09
C GLY A 241 24.89 -25.98 8.50
N GLN A 242 25.12 -24.81 9.08
CA GLN A 242 26.43 -24.39 9.61
C GLN A 242 26.39 -24.17 11.12
N GLU A 243 25.37 -23.47 11.60
CA GLU A 243 25.20 -23.15 13.00
C GLU A 243 23.73 -23.17 13.42
N THR A 244 23.51 -23.33 14.72
CA THR A 244 22.19 -23.23 15.34
C THR A 244 22.08 -21.90 16.06
N GLU A 245 21.12 -21.08 15.64
CA GLU A 245 20.89 -19.74 16.20
C GLU A 245 19.48 -19.59 16.74
N SER A 246 19.27 -18.57 17.59
CA SER A 246 17.94 -18.19 18.04
C SER A 246 17.14 -17.66 16.86
N HIS A 247 15.91 -18.13 16.70
CA HIS A 247 15.09 -17.79 15.54
C HIS A 247 13.64 -17.51 15.93
N ALA A 248 12.95 -16.75 15.07
CA ALA A 248 11.54 -16.39 15.23
C ALA A 248 10.82 -16.47 13.89
N TRP A 249 9.65 -17.10 13.90
CA TRP A 249 8.79 -17.30 12.72
C TRP A 249 7.32 -17.29 13.13
N ASN A 250 6.40 -17.67 12.23
CA ASN A 250 4.97 -17.66 12.49
C ASN A 250 4.36 -19.07 12.46
N LEU A 251 3.31 -19.24 13.26
CA LEU A 251 2.26 -20.22 13.02
C LEU A 251 1.04 -19.49 12.47
N VAL A 252 0.40 -20.04 11.45
CA VAL A 252 -0.76 -19.45 10.79
C VAL A 252 -1.87 -20.47 10.71
N LYS A 253 -3.11 -20.04 10.97
CA LYS A 253 -4.28 -20.92 10.96
C LYS A 253 -5.09 -20.74 9.70
N ILE A 254 -5.01 -21.73 8.81
CA ILE A 254 -5.72 -21.76 7.53
C ILE A 254 -6.71 -22.91 7.52
N ASN A 255 -7.96 -22.61 7.17
CA ASN A 255 -9.05 -23.60 7.10
C ASN A 255 -9.17 -24.48 8.38
N GLY A 256 -8.91 -23.88 9.54
CA GLY A 256 -9.00 -24.53 10.86
C GLY A 256 -7.75 -25.29 11.31
N ASN A 257 -6.74 -25.43 10.45
CA ASN A 257 -5.49 -26.13 10.74
C ASN A 257 -4.35 -25.13 10.93
N TRP A 258 -3.39 -25.47 11.79
CA TRP A 258 -2.18 -24.67 12.00
C TRP A 258 -1.05 -25.13 11.08
N TYR A 259 -0.27 -24.17 10.59
CA TYR A 259 0.89 -24.39 9.75
C TYR A 259 2.03 -23.44 10.11
N HIS A 260 3.27 -23.88 9.95
CA HIS A 260 4.43 -23.02 10.09
C HIS A 260 4.64 -22.19 8.83
N LEU A 261 4.90 -20.90 9.02
CA LEU A 261 5.24 -19.95 7.98
C LEU A 261 6.50 -19.19 8.42
N ASP A 262 7.57 -19.28 7.64
CA ASP A 262 8.81 -18.53 7.89
C ASP A 262 9.23 -17.69 6.68
N CYS A 263 8.69 -16.47 6.62
CA CYS A 263 9.06 -15.47 5.63
C CYS A 263 10.56 -15.15 5.61
N THR A 264 11.30 -15.41 6.69
CA THR A 264 12.74 -15.12 6.77
C THR A 264 13.53 -16.12 5.95
N TRP A 265 13.21 -17.41 6.05
CA TRP A 265 13.90 -18.47 5.32
C TRP A 265 13.35 -18.67 3.89
N ASP A 266 12.16 -18.11 3.62
CA ASP A 266 11.63 -17.95 2.26
C ASP A 266 12.17 -16.72 1.49
N ASP A 267 12.82 -15.78 2.21
CA ASP A 267 13.59 -14.69 1.61
C ASP A 267 14.94 -15.21 1.07
N PRO A 268 15.19 -15.16 -0.26
CA PRO A 268 16.44 -15.63 -0.83
C PRO A 268 17.63 -14.83 -0.31
N VAL A 269 18.61 -15.48 0.33
CA VAL A 269 19.91 -14.86 0.64
C VAL A 269 21.00 -15.40 -0.30
N PRO A 270 21.83 -14.54 -0.96
CA PRO A 270 21.69 -13.07 -1.04
C PRO A 270 20.40 -12.67 -1.79
N ASP A 271 19.85 -11.52 -1.43
CA ASP A 271 18.58 -11.01 -1.99
C ASP A 271 18.60 -10.97 -3.52
N VAL A 272 17.54 -11.52 -4.11
CA VAL A 272 17.32 -11.53 -5.55
C VAL A 272 15.98 -10.84 -5.81
N ALA A 273 16.03 -9.59 -6.24
CA ALA A 273 14.86 -8.76 -6.48
C ALA A 273 13.76 -9.49 -7.27
N GLY A 274 12.55 -9.53 -6.69
CA GLY A 274 11.36 -10.14 -7.28
C GLY A 274 11.24 -11.66 -7.14
N ARG A 275 12.25 -12.35 -6.58
CA ARG A 275 12.20 -13.78 -6.31
C ARG A 275 11.55 -14.06 -4.96
N VAL A 276 10.68 -15.07 -4.92
CA VAL A 276 10.06 -15.60 -3.70
C VAL A 276 10.35 -17.09 -3.64
N ARG A 277 10.69 -17.61 -2.45
CA ARG A 277 10.73 -19.06 -2.18
C ARG A 277 9.53 -19.45 -1.32
N TYR A 278 9.30 -20.75 -1.23
CA TYR A 278 8.19 -21.35 -0.46
C TYR A 278 8.69 -22.62 0.25
N ASP A 279 9.98 -22.64 0.57
CA ASP A 279 10.64 -23.77 1.23
C ASP A 279 10.12 -23.93 2.68
N TYR A 280 9.68 -22.83 3.31
CA TYR A 280 9.13 -22.76 4.68
C TYR A 280 7.71 -22.18 4.72
N TYR A 281 6.96 -22.43 3.64
CA TYR A 281 5.57 -22.02 3.49
C TYR A 281 4.62 -23.14 3.90
N ASN A 282 3.79 -22.87 4.91
CA ASN A 282 2.75 -23.76 5.43
C ASN A 282 3.21 -25.20 5.76
N LEU A 283 4.33 -25.33 6.48
CA LEU A 283 4.89 -26.61 6.89
C LEU A 283 4.18 -27.21 8.12
N THR A 284 4.17 -28.55 8.19
CA THR A 284 3.84 -29.28 9.42
C THR A 284 4.97 -29.20 10.45
N ASP A 285 4.67 -29.44 11.72
CA ASP A 285 5.62 -29.68 12.82
C ASP A 285 6.76 -30.62 12.35
N SER A 286 6.40 -31.79 11.80
CA SER A 286 7.38 -32.80 11.36
C SER A 286 8.35 -32.36 10.26
N LYS A 287 7.96 -31.35 9.47
CA LYS A 287 8.80 -30.77 8.41
C LYS A 287 9.67 -29.65 8.97
N MET A 288 9.09 -28.81 9.82
CA MET A 288 9.79 -27.72 10.49
C MET A 288 10.86 -28.25 11.47
N GLU A 289 10.59 -29.35 12.18
CA GLU A 289 11.51 -30.02 13.12
C GLU A 289 12.81 -30.55 12.48
N LEU A 290 12.92 -30.60 11.16
CA LEU A 290 14.13 -31.08 10.49
C LEU A 290 15.34 -30.18 10.76
N ASP A 291 15.10 -28.87 10.92
CA ASP A 291 16.12 -27.86 11.18
C ASP A 291 15.71 -26.82 12.22
N HIS A 292 14.44 -26.74 12.60
CA HIS A 292 13.96 -25.89 13.69
C HIS A 292 13.67 -26.68 14.97
N THR A 293 13.73 -26.00 16.11
CA THR A 293 13.36 -26.56 17.42
C THR A 293 12.62 -25.50 18.24
N TRP A 294 11.47 -25.85 18.80
CA TRP A 294 10.68 -24.99 19.69
C TRP A 294 10.05 -25.81 20.82
N ASP A 295 9.45 -25.14 21.80
CA ASP A 295 8.67 -25.80 22.85
C ASP A 295 7.25 -26.10 22.36
N HIS A 296 6.99 -27.35 21.99
CA HIS A 296 5.67 -27.80 21.52
C HIS A 296 4.55 -27.55 22.52
N SER A 297 4.84 -27.55 23.83
CA SER A 297 3.80 -27.34 24.84
C SER A 297 3.29 -25.90 24.89
N SER A 298 4.04 -24.96 24.30
CA SER A 298 3.72 -23.54 24.27
C SER A 298 2.88 -23.12 23.06
N TYR A 299 2.69 -23.99 22.05
CA TYR A 299 2.05 -23.62 20.78
C TYR A 299 1.06 -24.67 20.26
N PRO A 300 0.08 -24.28 19.43
CA PRO A 300 -0.77 -25.24 18.71
C PRO A 300 0.05 -26.12 17.76
N SER A 301 -0.35 -27.38 17.59
CA SER A 301 0.34 -28.34 16.72
C SER A 301 -0.06 -28.19 15.25
N ALA A 302 0.93 -28.15 14.35
CA ALA A 302 0.75 -28.16 12.91
C ALA A 302 0.94 -29.58 12.34
N THR A 303 -0.11 -30.41 12.38
CA THR A 303 0.00 -31.84 11.99
C THR A 303 -0.59 -32.16 10.62
N THR A 304 -1.33 -31.23 10.02
CA THR A 304 -2.00 -31.41 8.74
C THR A 304 -1.06 -31.01 7.61
N VAL A 305 -0.90 -31.85 6.59
CA VAL A 305 -0.14 -31.50 5.38
C VAL A 305 -0.91 -30.42 4.63
N TYR A 306 -0.24 -29.32 4.29
CA TYR A 306 -0.85 -28.27 3.50
C TYR A 306 -1.03 -28.72 2.05
N GLU A 307 -2.25 -28.61 1.55
CA GLU A 307 -2.61 -28.85 0.16
C GLU A 307 -2.94 -27.50 -0.47
N GLU A 308 -2.00 -26.96 -1.24
CA GLU A 308 -2.19 -25.73 -2.01
C GLU A 308 -3.52 -25.82 -2.81
N PRO A 309 -4.43 -24.84 -2.68
CA PRO A 309 -5.68 -24.85 -3.42
C PRO A 309 -5.40 -24.95 -4.94
N SER A 310 -5.86 -26.03 -5.57
CA SER A 310 -5.64 -26.25 -7.01
C SER A 310 -6.45 -25.31 -7.91
N ALA A 311 -7.26 -24.42 -7.34
CA ALA A 311 -8.11 -23.51 -8.08
C ALA A 311 -7.32 -22.26 -8.45
N GLN A 312 -6.87 -22.22 -9.71
CA GLN A 312 -6.27 -21.03 -10.28
C GLN A 312 -7.24 -19.83 -10.14
N THR A 313 -6.75 -18.73 -9.60
CA THR A 313 -7.50 -17.47 -9.54
C THR A 313 -7.53 -16.87 -10.93
N SER A 314 -8.63 -17.09 -11.64
CA SER A 314 -8.83 -16.55 -12.99
C SER A 314 -9.01 -15.03 -12.97
N VAL A 315 -8.56 -14.39 -14.05
CA VAL A 315 -8.92 -13.01 -14.36
C VAL A 315 -10.44 -12.90 -14.55
N SER A 316 -11.01 -11.78 -14.11
CA SER A 316 -12.42 -11.40 -14.32
C SER A 316 -12.59 -10.06 -15.08
N GLY A 317 -11.52 -9.30 -15.30
CA GLY A 317 -11.56 -8.09 -16.11
C GLY A 317 -10.22 -7.37 -16.26
N VAL A 318 -10.19 -6.36 -17.14
CA VAL A 318 -9.09 -5.41 -17.30
C VAL A 318 -9.64 -4.01 -17.57
N VAL A 319 -8.99 -2.97 -17.03
CA VAL A 319 -9.36 -1.57 -17.27
C VAL A 319 -8.11 -0.70 -17.53
N LEU A 320 -8.21 0.22 -18.48
CA LEU A 320 -7.19 1.21 -18.81
C LEU A 320 -7.35 2.49 -17.99
N SER A 321 -6.24 3.18 -17.76
CA SER A 321 -6.20 4.44 -17.01
C SER A 321 -6.91 5.61 -17.70
N SER A 322 -7.30 5.48 -18.97
CA SER A 322 -7.95 6.54 -19.75
C SER A 322 -8.74 5.98 -20.92
N GLU A 323 -9.94 6.51 -21.16
CA GLU A 323 -10.80 6.13 -22.29
C GLU A 323 -10.42 6.85 -23.60
N SER A 324 -9.82 8.05 -23.51
CA SER A 324 -9.29 8.76 -24.67
C SER A 324 -8.06 9.61 -24.36
N LEU A 325 -7.16 9.76 -25.32
CA LEU A 325 -5.99 10.64 -25.27
C LEU A 325 -5.89 11.47 -26.56
N LEU A 326 -5.43 12.72 -26.42
CA LEU A 326 -5.04 13.57 -27.54
C LEU A 326 -3.53 13.82 -27.48
N LEU A 327 -2.82 13.49 -28.55
CA LEU A 327 -1.36 13.60 -28.63
C LEU A 327 -0.96 14.49 -29.82
N LYS A 328 0.16 15.19 -29.70
CA LYS A 328 0.83 15.80 -30.87
C LYS A 328 1.64 14.75 -31.61
N VAL A 329 1.81 14.92 -32.92
CA VAL A 329 2.78 14.12 -33.69
C VAL A 329 4.16 14.18 -33.00
N GLY A 330 4.74 13.01 -32.74
CA GLY A 330 6.01 12.84 -32.03
C GLY A 330 5.89 12.71 -30.51
N GLN A 331 4.74 13.06 -29.91
CA GLN A 331 4.51 12.93 -28.48
C GLN A 331 4.41 11.47 -28.06
N SER A 332 4.95 11.16 -26.88
CA SER A 332 4.77 9.86 -26.22
C SER A 332 3.92 10.00 -24.96
N SER A 333 3.22 8.94 -24.59
CA SER A 333 2.43 8.83 -23.37
C SER A 333 2.44 7.37 -22.89
N SER A 334 1.80 7.06 -21.77
CA SER A 334 1.65 5.70 -21.25
C SER A 334 0.23 5.44 -20.80
N LEU A 335 -0.32 4.27 -21.15
CA LEU A 335 -1.57 3.75 -20.63
C LEU A 335 -1.28 2.67 -19.58
N LYS A 336 -1.88 2.79 -18.39
CA LYS A 336 -1.77 1.76 -17.35
C LYS A 336 -2.99 0.85 -17.41
N ALA A 337 -2.76 -0.46 -17.56
CA ALA A 337 -3.79 -1.47 -17.44
C ALA A 337 -3.85 -2.02 -16.01
N THR A 338 -5.06 -2.25 -15.50
CA THR A 338 -5.31 -2.86 -14.19
C THR A 338 -6.15 -4.12 -14.38
N VAL A 339 -5.60 -5.27 -14.02
CA VAL A 339 -6.29 -6.58 -14.08
C VAL A 339 -7.08 -6.81 -12.79
N THR A 340 -8.29 -7.32 -12.91
CA THR A 340 -9.16 -7.71 -11.80
C THR A 340 -9.36 -9.22 -11.84
N PRO A 341 -9.24 -9.94 -10.71
CA PRO A 341 -8.62 -9.46 -9.47
C PRO A 341 -7.13 -9.15 -9.64
N THR A 342 -6.58 -8.24 -8.83
CA THR A 342 -5.14 -7.88 -8.85
C THR A 342 -4.21 -9.03 -8.48
N TYR A 343 -4.77 -10.08 -7.87
CA TYR A 343 -4.13 -11.30 -7.43
C TYR A 343 -4.43 -12.50 -8.33
N ALA A 344 -4.99 -12.29 -9.52
CA ALA A 344 -5.12 -13.35 -10.51
C ALA A 344 -3.74 -13.98 -10.82
N ASP A 345 -3.72 -15.29 -11.04
CA ASP A 345 -2.47 -16.04 -11.23
C ASP A 345 -1.79 -15.70 -12.56
N ASN A 346 -2.57 -15.50 -13.61
CA ASN A 346 -2.08 -15.06 -14.91
C ASN A 346 -2.56 -13.64 -15.24
N LYS A 347 -1.66 -12.67 -15.11
CA LYS A 347 -1.91 -11.24 -15.41
C LYS A 347 -1.23 -10.77 -16.70
N ASN A 348 -0.82 -11.70 -17.57
CA ASN A 348 -0.17 -11.33 -18.82
C ASN A 348 -1.11 -10.54 -19.72
N LEU A 349 -0.56 -9.51 -20.36
CA LEU A 349 -1.30 -8.57 -21.21
C LEU A 349 -0.72 -8.54 -22.61
N TYR A 350 -1.61 -8.42 -23.59
CA TYR A 350 -1.28 -8.14 -24.98
C TYR A 350 -1.80 -6.76 -25.34
N TRP A 351 -0.93 -5.95 -25.94
CA TRP A 351 -1.26 -4.61 -26.39
C TRP A 351 -1.26 -4.54 -27.91
N GLU A 352 -2.18 -3.78 -28.48
CA GLU A 352 -2.25 -3.54 -29.91
C GLU A 352 -2.74 -2.13 -30.23
N SER A 353 -2.31 -1.62 -31.38
CA SER A 353 -2.86 -0.41 -32.00
C SER A 353 -3.60 -0.81 -33.27
N SER A 354 -4.83 -0.32 -33.45
CA SER A 354 -5.61 -0.57 -34.67
C SER A 354 -4.99 0.07 -35.91
N ASP A 355 -4.10 1.07 -35.75
CA ASP A 355 -3.30 1.66 -36.83
C ASP A 355 -1.92 2.08 -36.31
N THR A 356 -0.93 1.21 -36.54
CA THR A 356 0.47 1.45 -36.16
C THR A 356 1.15 2.56 -36.95
N GLY A 357 0.55 3.04 -38.04
CA GLY A 357 1.02 4.21 -38.78
C GLY A 357 0.66 5.53 -38.12
N ILE A 358 -0.37 5.56 -37.27
CA ILE A 358 -0.82 6.74 -36.50
C ILE A 358 -0.23 6.71 -35.09
N VAL A 359 -0.34 5.57 -34.38
CA VAL A 359 0.16 5.39 -33.01
C VAL A 359 0.76 3.99 -32.86
N THR A 360 1.93 3.91 -32.24
CA THR A 360 2.52 2.62 -31.81
C THR A 360 2.31 2.43 -30.32
N VAL A 361 2.24 1.18 -29.86
CA VAL A 361 2.19 0.77 -28.45
C VAL A 361 3.19 -0.36 -28.22
N ASP A 362 3.89 -0.36 -27.10
CA ASP A 362 4.78 -1.46 -26.69
C ASP A 362 4.12 -2.44 -25.70
N SER A 363 4.84 -3.48 -25.28
CA SER A 363 4.34 -4.49 -24.34
C SER A 363 4.03 -3.97 -22.93
N TYR A 364 4.44 -2.73 -22.61
CA TYR A 364 4.24 -2.08 -21.32
C TYR A 364 3.15 -1.00 -21.36
N GLY A 365 2.49 -0.81 -22.51
CA GLY A 365 1.46 0.22 -22.69
C GLY A 365 2.02 1.61 -22.97
N ASN A 366 3.31 1.76 -23.31
CA ASN A 366 3.86 3.03 -23.75
C ASN A 366 3.48 3.29 -25.21
N ILE A 367 2.90 4.46 -25.47
CA ILE A 367 2.41 4.84 -26.79
C ILE A 367 3.20 6.00 -27.39
N LYS A 368 3.39 5.98 -28.71
CA LYS A 368 4.05 7.06 -29.46
C LYS A 368 3.21 7.45 -30.68
N ALA A 369 2.85 8.73 -30.74
CA ALA A 369 2.14 9.33 -31.86
C ALA A 369 3.08 9.59 -33.03
N LEU A 370 2.77 9.04 -34.20
CA LEU A 370 3.61 9.08 -35.40
C LEU A 370 3.04 9.99 -36.48
N LYS A 371 1.71 10.01 -36.64
CA LYS A 371 1.04 10.74 -37.71
C LYS A 371 -0.30 11.28 -37.24
N GLU A 372 -0.69 12.43 -37.78
CA GLU A 372 -2.04 12.99 -37.60
C GLU A 372 -3.11 11.99 -38.04
N GLY A 373 -4.14 11.82 -37.22
CA GLY A 373 -5.22 10.86 -37.43
C GLY A 373 -5.85 10.41 -36.11
N SER A 374 -6.84 9.54 -36.20
CA SER A 374 -7.49 8.91 -35.04
C SER A 374 -7.28 7.40 -35.12
N THR A 375 -6.93 6.78 -34.01
CA THR A 375 -6.78 5.31 -33.90
C THR A 375 -7.15 4.85 -32.50
N LYS A 376 -7.12 3.54 -32.27
CA LYS A 376 -7.50 2.89 -31.02
C LYS A 376 -6.35 2.04 -30.53
N VAL A 377 -6.00 2.17 -29.26
CA VAL A 377 -5.06 1.27 -28.57
C VAL A 377 -5.85 0.38 -27.63
N SER A 378 -5.68 -0.94 -27.75
CA SER A 378 -6.41 -1.94 -26.96
C SER A 378 -5.45 -2.79 -26.14
N VAL A 379 -5.94 -3.27 -24.99
CA VAL A 379 -5.27 -4.27 -24.17
C VAL A 379 -6.16 -5.50 -24.06
N LYS A 380 -5.55 -6.69 -24.03
CA LYS A 380 -6.21 -7.97 -23.82
C LYS A 380 -5.47 -8.80 -22.78
N THR A 381 -6.19 -9.41 -21.85
CA THR A 381 -5.61 -10.37 -20.91
C THR A 381 -5.38 -11.72 -21.58
N GLU A 382 -4.26 -12.39 -21.28
CA GLU A 382 -4.01 -13.77 -21.75
C GLU A 382 -5.05 -14.71 -21.16
N ASP A 383 -5.28 -14.61 -19.85
CA ASP A 383 -6.32 -15.36 -19.14
C ASP A 383 -7.70 -14.70 -19.28
N GLY A 384 -8.71 -15.50 -19.60
CA GLY A 384 -10.10 -15.07 -19.82
C GLY A 384 -10.35 -14.19 -21.06
N GLY A 385 -9.32 -13.61 -21.68
CA GLY A 385 -9.44 -12.84 -22.92
C GLY A 385 -10.20 -11.51 -22.78
N TYR A 386 -10.24 -10.93 -21.59
CA TYR A 386 -10.89 -9.65 -21.32
C TYR A 386 -10.16 -8.51 -22.03
N THR A 387 -10.91 -7.51 -22.50
CA THR A 387 -10.37 -6.41 -23.29
C THR A 387 -10.84 -5.06 -22.77
N ASP A 388 -9.96 -4.06 -22.87
CA ASP A 388 -10.33 -2.65 -22.75
C ASP A 388 -9.53 -1.81 -23.75
N SER A 389 -9.93 -0.57 -23.99
CA SER A 389 -9.37 0.24 -25.06
C SER A 389 -9.46 1.75 -24.88
N CYS A 390 -8.51 2.46 -25.48
CA CYS A 390 -8.38 3.90 -25.44
C CYS A 390 -8.38 4.49 -26.87
N GLU A 391 -9.22 5.49 -27.11
CA GLU A 391 -9.20 6.26 -28.36
C GLU A 391 -8.05 7.27 -28.35
N ILE A 392 -7.18 7.21 -29.35
CA ILE A 392 -6.03 8.11 -29.50
C ILE A 392 -6.24 9.01 -30.72
N ASN A 393 -6.37 10.30 -30.46
CA ASN A 393 -6.39 11.32 -31.50
C ASN A 393 -5.02 11.99 -31.59
N VAL A 394 -4.46 12.08 -32.78
CA VAL A 394 -3.17 12.70 -33.04
C VAL A 394 -3.36 13.93 -33.92
N VAL A 395 -2.86 15.07 -33.46
CA VAL A 395 -2.97 16.36 -34.16
C VAL A 395 -1.62 16.87 -34.65
N SER A 396 -1.64 17.59 -35.77
CA SER A 396 -0.46 18.29 -36.30
C SER A 396 -0.38 19.74 -35.78
N GLY A 397 0.83 20.18 -35.43
CA GLY A 397 1.14 21.59 -35.12
C GLY A 397 1.00 22.03 -33.66
N ASP A 398 1.30 23.31 -33.42
CA ASP A 398 1.03 24.00 -32.17
C ASP A 398 -0.34 24.65 -32.30
N GLY A 399 -1.34 24.11 -31.59
CA GLY A 399 -2.68 24.70 -31.57
C GLY A 399 -2.62 26.22 -31.40
N VAL A 400 -3.52 26.93 -32.07
CA VAL A 400 -3.52 28.39 -32.09
C VAL A 400 -4.22 28.94 -30.85
N ASN A 401 -3.69 30.02 -30.29
CA ASN A 401 -4.40 30.82 -29.31
C ASN A 401 -5.15 31.93 -30.05
N ILE A 402 -6.48 31.82 -30.13
CA ILE A 402 -7.32 32.83 -30.77
C ILE A 402 -8.12 33.53 -29.68
N ASP A 403 -7.94 34.84 -29.58
CA ASP A 403 -8.78 35.69 -28.75
C ASP A 403 -10.10 36.01 -29.48
N PHE A 404 -11.16 35.32 -29.07
CA PHE A 404 -12.49 35.52 -29.61
C PHE A 404 -13.21 36.77 -29.06
N LEU A 405 -12.63 37.55 -28.13
CA LEU A 405 -13.26 38.76 -27.59
C LEU A 405 -13.56 39.83 -28.66
N THR A 406 -12.82 39.82 -29.76
CA THR A 406 -13.01 40.75 -30.88
C THR A 406 -14.06 40.29 -31.90
N TYR A 407 -14.51 39.02 -31.81
CA TYR A 407 -15.44 38.41 -32.75
C TYR A 407 -16.89 38.68 -32.35
N LYS A 408 -17.79 38.68 -33.33
CA LYS A 408 -19.23 38.60 -33.07
C LYS A 408 -19.56 37.17 -32.65
N ASN A 409 -19.86 36.98 -31.37
CA ASN A 409 -20.26 35.69 -30.83
C ASN A 409 -21.72 35.38 -31.20
N TRP A 410 -21.95 34.26 -31.87
CA TRP A 410 -23.28 33.75 -32.21
C TRP A 410 -23.83 32.73 -31.20
N SER A 411 -23.07 32.43 -30.14
CA SER A 411 -23.41 31.57 -28.99
C SER A 411 -24.55 30.59 -29.25
N ALA A 412 -24.21 29.39 -29.74
CA ALA A 412 -25.10 28.25 -29.65
C ALA A 412 -24.63 27.38 -28.48
N GLY A 413 -25.23 27.54 -27.29
CA GLY A 413 -24.98 26.65 -26.15
C GLY A 413 -25.49 25.21 -26.36
N SER A 414 -25.58 24.75 -27.61
CA SER A 414 -26.31 23.56 -28.01
C SER A 414 -25.36 22.39 -28.13
N SER A 415 -25.71 21.30 -27.45
CA SER A 415 -25.22 19.98 -27.79
C SER A 415 -25.70 19.58 -29.19
N VAL A 416 -24.81 19.08 -30.04
CA VAL A 416 -25.13 18.66 -31.41
C VAL A 416 -24.63 17.24 -31.68
N ALA A 417 -25.27 16.54 -32.61
CA ALA A 417 -24.83 15.22 -33.04
C ALA A 417 -23.46 15.26 -33.73
N LYS A 418 -22.70 14.17 -33.65
CA LYS A 418 -21.37 14.00 -34.27
C LYS A 418 -21.29 14.26 -35.78
N ASN A 419 -22.39 14.19 -36.52
CA ASN A 419 -22.47 14.47 -37.96
C ASN A 419 -23.13 15.83 -38.28
N LYS A 420 -23.16 16.76 -37.32
CA LYS A 420 -23.86 18.05 -37.46
C LYS A 420 -23.39 18.84 -38.69
N THR A 421 -24.35 19.15 -39.56
CA THR A 421 -24.19 20.15 -40.63
C THR A 421 -24.74 21.50 -40.16
N TRP A 422 -23.95 22.55 -40.32
CA TRP A 422 -24.33 23.94 -40.07
C TRP A 422 -24.94 24.56 -41.33
N SER A 423 -25.98 25.37 -41.16
CA SER A 423 -26.59 26.17 -42.23
C SER A 423 -26.49 27.64 -41.83
N ILE A 424 -25.76 28.42 -42.61
CA ILE A 424 -25.36 29.80 -42.30
C ILE A 424 -25.99 30.72 -43.33
N LYS A 425 -27.01 31.48 -42.94
CA LYS A 425 -27.74 32.39 -43.83
C LYS A 425 -27.19 33.82 -43.74
N PHE A 426 -26.93 34.42 -44.90
CA PHE A 426 -26.48 35.79 -45.07
C PHE A 426 -27.66 36.68 -45.48
N THR A 427 -27.65 37.94 -45.03
CA THR A 427 -28.71 38.91 -45.38
C THR A 427 -28.57 39.42 -46.81
N ASN A 428 -27.34 39.45 -47.32
CA ASN A 428 -27.01 39.78 -48.71
C ASN A 428 -26.30 38.58 -49.35
N PRO A 429 -26.53 38.30 -50.65
CA PRO A 429 -25.80 37.25 -51.33
C PRO A 429 -24.28 37.47 -51.28
N PHE A 430 -23.52 36.39 -51.05
CA PHE A 430 -22.06 36.38 -51.02
C PHE A 430 -21.44 36.09 -52.39
N ASP A 431 -20.18 36.50 -52.54
CA ASP A 431 -19.31 36.09 -53.63
C ASP A 431 -18.77 34.69 -53.33
N ALA A 432 -19.23 33.70 -54.10
CA ALA A 432 -18.87 32.30 -53.95
C ALA A 432 -17.36 32.04 -54.08
N SER A 433 -16.62 32.89 -54.80
CA SER A 433 -15.16 32.75 -54.94
C SER A 433 -14.41 33.01 -53.63
N THR A 434 -15.04 33.71 -52.69
CA THR A 434 -14.47 34.06 -51.38
C THR A 434 -14.78 33.03 -50.28
N VAL A 435 -15.57 32.00 -50.60
CA VAL A 435 -16.02 30.97 -49.65
C VAL A 435 -15.16 29.73 -49.81
N ASN A 436 -14.29 29.46 -48.83
CA ASN A 436 -13.36 28.33 -48.85
C ASN A 436 -12.86 27.98 -47.43
N ASN A 437 -12.01 26.95 -47.31
CA ASN A 437 -11.45 26.49 -46.03
C ASN A 437 -10.50 27.49 -45.34
N GLY A 438 -10.20 28.64 -45.95
CA GLY A 438 -9.48 29.75 -45.31
C GLY A 438 -10.42 30.83 -44.76
N THR A 439 -11.68 30.87 -45.20
CA THR A 439 -12.65 31.90 -44.80
C THR A 439 -13.77 31.38 -43.92
N ILE A 440 -14.01 30.06 -43.96
CA ILE A 440 -14.85 29.30 -43.05
C ILE A 440 -13.97 28.24 -42.38
N LEU A 441 -13.94 28.23 -41.05
CA LEU A 441 -13.00 27.41 -40.27
C LEU A 441 -13.74 26.69 -39.14
N ILE A 442 -13.29 25.49 -38.78
CA ILE A 442 -13.71 24.81 -37.56
C ILE A 442 -12.47 24.52 -36.72
N TYR A 443 -12.54 24.79 -35.42
CA TYR A 443 -11.50 24.45 -34.45
C TYR A 443 -12.02 23.49 -33.40
N GLU A 444 -11.23 22.50 -33.03
CA GLU A 444 -11.42 21.72 -31.81
C GLU A 444 -10.71 22.40 -30.64
N LYS A 445 -11.37 22.50 -29.48
CA LYS A 445 -10.78 23.02 -28.26
C LYS A 445 -10.04 21.93 -27.49
N PHE A 446 -8.80 22.21 -27.13
CA PHE A 446 -8.06 21.40 -26.16
C PHE A 446 -7.30 22.30 -25.18
N ASN A 447 -7.66 22.20 -23.90
CA ASN A 447 -7.21 23.14 -22.86
C ASN A 447 -7.47 24.60 -23.28
N SER A 448 -6.39 25.38 -23.41
CA SER A 448 -6.41 26.80 -23.81
C SER A 448 -6.12 27.02 -25.29
N LEU A 449 -5.92 25.94 -26.06
CA LEU A 449 -5.52 26.01 -27.48
C LEU A 449 -6.62 25.47 -28.40
N LEU A 450 -6.58 25.93 -29.64
CA LEU A 450 -7.53 25.58 -30.70
C LEU A 450 -6.81 24.88 -31.84
N TYR A 451 -7.32 23.73 -32.26
CA TYR A 451 -6.71 22.94 -33.34
C TYR A 451 -7.62 22.98 -34.58
N PRO A 452 -7.16 23.48 -35.73
CA PRO A 452 -7.99 23.61 -36.92
C PRO A 452 -8.33 22.25 -37.53
N ILE A 453 -9.62 22.01 -37.79
CA ILE A 453 -10.10 20.89 -38.59
C ILE A 453 -9.89 21.24 -40.07
N LYS A 454 -8.93 20.57 -40.70
CA LYS A 454 -8.53 20.88 -42.09
C LYS A 454 -9.52 20.34 -43.15
N ASN A 455 -10.24 19.28 -42.83
CA ASN A 455 -11.14 18.59 -43.76
C ASN A 455 -12.59 18.89 -43.40
N ILE A 456 -13.08 20.07 -43.79
CA ILE A 456 -14.49 20.43 -43.74
C ILE A 456 -15.04 20.47 -45.17
N LEU A 457 -16.29 20.08 -45.32
CA LEU A 457 -17.03 20.18 -46.56
C LEU A 457 -17.86 21.47 -46.52
N ILE A 458 -17.66 22.32 -47.53
CA ILE A 458 -18.40 23.56 -47.69
C ILE A 458 -19.22 23.47 -48.98
N SER A 459 -20.52 23.72 -48.88
CA SER A 459 -21.41 23.89 -50.03
C SER A 459 -22.30 25.11 -49.81
N TYR A 460 -23.05 25.51 -50.83
CA TYR A 460 -23.96 26.65 -50.75
C TYR A 460 -25.10 26.52 -51.76
N ASN A 461 -26.16 27.29 -51.58
CA ASN A 461 -27.31 27.30 -52.48
C ASN A 461 -27.09 28.19 -53.73
N ASP A 462 -27.91 27.99 -54.76
CA ASP A 462 -27.80 28.70 -56.04
C ASP A 462 -27.93 30.23 -55.93
N ASN A 463 -28.64 30.71 -54.90
CA ASN A 463 -28.79 32.14 -54.64
C ASN A 463 -27.54 32.78 -54.01
N ASN A 464 -26.59 31.96 -53.56
CA ASN A 464 -25.43 32.35 -52.75
C ASN A 464 -25.82 33.17 -51.52
N ASP A 465 -26.91 32.82 -50.83
CA ASP A 465 -27.31 33.45 -49.57
C ASP A 465 -27.18 32.53 -48.36
N THR A 466 -26.87 31.24 -48.57
CA THR A 466 -26.74 30.24 -47.51
C THR A 466 -25.52 29.33 -47.75
N ILE A 467 -24.64 29.22 -46.74
CA ILE A 467 -23.51 28.27 -46.71
C ILE A 467 -23.87 27.08 -45.82
N TYR A 468 -23.55 25.87 -46.28
CA TYR A 468 -23.58 24.65 -45.49
C TYR A 468 -22.16 24.20 -45.15
N VAL A 469 -21.94 23.85 -43.87
CA VAL A 469 -20.64 23.37 -43.39
C VAL A 469 -20.84 22.05 -42.66
N SER A 470 -20.26 20.98 -43.18
CA SER A 470 -20.26 19.67 -42.55
C SER A 470 -18.82 19.17 -42.36
N PRO A 471 -18.56 18.35 -41.33
CA PRO A 471 -17.23 17.81 -41.17
C PRO A 471 -17.03 16.64 -42.16
N SER A 472 -15.83 16.50 -42.74
CA SER A 472 -15.55 15.35 -43.62
C SER A 472 -15.51 14.03 -42.86
N ASN A 473 -15.21 14.07 -41.56
CA ASN A 473 -15.28 12.96 -40.60
C ASN A 473 -16.21 13.36 -39.45
N GLU A 474 -16.75 12.40 -38.70
CA GLU A 474 -17.57 12.73 -37.53
C GLU A 474 -16.77 13.52 -36.47
N TYR A 475 -17.43 14.47 -35.80
CA TYR A 475 -16.85 15.14 -34.64
C TYR A 475 -16.72 14.17 -33.46
N SER A 476 -15.74 14.41 -32.58
CA SER A 476 -15.55 13.61 -31.38
C SER A 476 -16.59 13.97 -30.30
N VAL A 477 -17.27 12.96 -29.77
CA VAL A 477 -18.24 13.09 -28.68
C VAL A 477 -17.58 13.64 -27.41
N GLY A 478 -18.30 14.49 -26.68
CA GLY A 478 -17.83 15.11 -25.44
C GLY A 478 -16.83 16.26 -25.63
N LYS A 479 -16.51 16.65 -26.87
CA LYS A 479 -15.58 17.76 -27.17
C LYS A 479 -16.31 19.07 -27.45
N THR A 480 -15.57 20.17 -27.31
CA THR A 480 -16.00 21.53 -27.65
C THR A 480 -15.33 21.98 -28.94
N TYR A 481 -16.10 22.58 -29.84
CA TYR A 481 -15.64 23.09 -31.12
C TYR A 481 -16.06 24.56 -31.33
N TYR A 482 -15.39 25.22 -32.28
CA TYR A 482 -15.67 26.59 -32.70
C TYR A 482 -15.78 26.66 -34.22
N LEU A 483 -16.94 27.06 -34.74
CA LEU A 483 -17.12 27.46 -36.14
C LEU A 483 -16.82 28.94 -36.27
N VAL A 484 -15.95 29.32 -37.21
CA VAL A 484 -15.51 30.69 -37.44
C VAL A 484 -15.77 31.10 -38.88
N ILE A 485 -16.36 32.28 -39.06
CA ILE A 485 -16.54 32.94 -40.36
C ILE A 485 -15.69 34.21 -40.34
N THR A 486 -14.70 34.29 -41.22
CA THR A 486 -13.77 35.41 -41.28
C THR A 486 -14.37 36.62 -42.02
N GLN A 487 -13.75 37.79 -41.89
CA GLN A 487 -14.15 38.99 -42.66
C GLN A 487 -13.88 38.89 -44.16
N ASN A 488 -13.16 37.86 -44.59
CA ASN A 488 -12.81 37.66 -45.99
C ASN A 488 -13.94 37.00 -46.80
N VAL A 489 -15.06 36.63 -46.17
CA VAL A 489 -16.30 36.31 -46.90
C VAL A 489 -16.95 37.62 -47.34
N LEU A 490 -17.00 37.85 -48.66
CA LEU A 490 -17.49 39.10 -49.24
C LEU A 490 -18.91 38.94 -49.80
N SER A 491 -19.69 40.02 -49.81
CA SER A 491 -20.92 40.10 -50.60
C SER A 491 -20.62 40.08 -52.10
N LYS A 492 -21.62 39.83 -52.96
CA LYS A 492 -21.48 39.99 -54.43
C LYS A 492 -21.00 41.39 -54.84
N ASP A 493 -21.30 42.40 -54.03
CA ASP A 493 -20.85 43.78 -54.24
C ASP A 493 -19.47 44.08 -53.61
N GLY A 494 -18.74 43.04 -53.15
CA GLY A 494 -17.39 43.15 -52.60
C GLY A 494 -17.31 43.66 -51.15
N LYS A 495 -18.42 43.70 -50.40
CA LYS A 495 -18.43 44.18 -49.01
C LYS A 495 -18.12 43.05 -48.03
N ALA A 496 -17.17 43.28 -47.13
CA ALA A 496 -16.84 42.37 -46.03
C ALA A 496 -17.91 42.36 -44.94
N ILE A 497 -18.00 41.26 -44.18
CA ILE A 497 -18.78 41.25 -42.94
C ILE A 497 -18.14 42.20 -41.89
N PRO A 498 -18.93 42.95 -41.09
CA PRO A 498 -18.40 44.00 -40.21
C PRO A 498 -17.44 43.52 -39.11
N LYS A 499 -17.64 42.27 -38.64
CA LYS A 499 -16.78 41.59 -37.68
C LYS A 499 -16.73 40.10 -38.05
N PRO A 500 -15.60 39.41 -37.81
CA PRO A 500 -15.60 37.97 -37.94
C PRO A 500 -16.54 37.37 -36.89
N ILE A 501 -17.09 36.20 -37.18
CA ILE A 501 -18.13 35.55 -36.39
C ILE A 501 -17.56 34.27 -35.81
N VAL A 502 -17.90 33.99 -34.56
CA VAL A 502 -17.58 32.72 -33.90
C VAL A 502 -18.83 32.10 -33.30
N LEU A 503 -18.96 30.79 -33.44
CA LEU A 503 -19.99 29.98 -32.81
C LEU A 503 -19.31 28.80 -32.11
N THR A 504 -19.46 28.74 -30.79
CA THR A 504 -19.02 27.58 -29.98
C THR A 504 -20.12 26.51 -30.00
N PHE A 505 -19.76 25.22 -30.01
CA PHE A 505 -20.70 24.10 -29.87
C PHE A 505 -20.06 22.89 -29.17
N ASN A 506 -20.88 22.04 -28.56
CA ASN A 506 -20.44 20.78 -27.93
C ASN A 506 -21.06 19.59 -28.67
N VAL A 507 -20.39 18.44 -28.67
CA VAL A 507 -20.85 17.24 -29.38
C VAL A 507 -21.29 16.16 -28.39
N GLN A 508 -22.44 15.53 -28.64
CA GLN A 508 -22.95 14.37 -27.90
C GLN A 508 -23.16 13.15 -28.79
#